data_AF-A0A4Y6R9W8-F1
#
_entry.id   AF-A0A4Y6R9W8-F1
#
_cell.length_a   1.000
_cell.length_b   1.000
_cell.length_c   1.000
_cell.angle_alpha   90.00
_cell.angle_beta   90.00
_cell.angle_gamma   90.00
#
_symmetry.space_group_name_H-M   'P 1'
#
loop_
_entity.id
_entity.type
_entity.pdbx_description
1 polymer ?
#
loop_
_entity_poly.entity_id
_entity_poly.type
_entity_poly.pdbx_seq_one_letter_code
_entity_poly.pdbx_strand_id
1 'polypeptide(L)' 'MSNFKKDQKVNVKGTKTDPAARPGKFVQTHPGARGDFLEVLLDGSTATAKFRPSQVSAA' A
#
# COMPACT_ATOMS: atom_id res chain seq x y z
N MET A 1 -13.61 -3.59 0.20
CA MET A 1 -13.27 -2.50 -0.73
C MET A 1 -12.55 -1.41 0.03
N SER A 2 -11.31 -1.09 -0.33
CA SER A 2 -10.55 -0.02 0.32
C SER A 2 -11.09 1.35 -0.07
N ASN A 3 -10.99 2.33 0.83
CA ASN A 3 -11.42 3.71 0.59
C ASN A 3 -10.38 4.55 -0.18
N PHE A 4 -9.28 3.96 -0.66
CA PHE A 4 -8.23 4.68 -1.37
C PHE A 4 -8.61 4.94 -2.83
N LYS A 5 -8.34 6.16 -3.30
CA LYS A 5 -8.48 6.55 -4.71
C LYS A 5 -7.19 6.22 -5.47
N LYS A 6 -7.31 5.82 -6.74
CA LYS A 6 -6.15 5.63 -7.62
C LYS A 6 -5.26 6.89 -7.61
N ASP A 7 -3.95 6.68 -7.55
CA ASP A 7 -2.89 7.68 -7.44
C ASP A 7 -2.90 8.52 -6.13
N GLN A 8 -3.75 8.17 -5.17
CA GLN A 8 -3.73 8.77 -3.84
C GLN A 8 -2.40 8.47 -3.15
N LYS A 9 -1.79 9.49 -2.53
CA LYS A 9 -0.61 9.32 -1.69
C LYS A 9 -0.97 8.49 -0.46
N VAL A 10 -0.16 7.48 -0.20
CA VAL A 10 -0.32 6.55 0.92
C VAL A 10 1.03 6.27 1.54
N ASN A 11 1.02 5.93 2.82
CA ASN A 11 2.19 5.45 3.54
C ASN A 11 2.00 3.97 3.86
N VAL A 12 3.01 3.17 3.54
CA VAL A 12 3.07 1.76 3.93
C VAL A 12 3.84 1.66 5.24
N LYS A 13 3.23 1.00 6.23
CA LYS A 13 3.83 0.77 7.54
C LYS A 13 5.13 -0.01 7.39
N GLY A 14 6.18 0.49 8.04
CA GLY A 14 7.46 -0.20 8.12
C GLY A 14 7.35 -1.58 8.78
N THR A 15 8.30 -2.45 8.47
CA THR A 15 8.42 -3.77 9.11
C THR A 15 9.18 -3.66 10.42
N LYS A 16 9.26 -4.76 11.18
CA LYS A 16 10.04 -4.79 12.43
C LYS A 16 11.53 -4.50 12.20
N THR A 17 12.05 -4.86 11.02
CA THR A 17 13.46 -4.66 10.64
C THR A 17 13.72 -3.29 10.04
N ASP A 18 12.70 -2.66 9.44
CA ASP A 18 12.76 -1.32 8.89
C ASP A 18 11.47 -0.57 9.27
N PRO A 19 11.44 0.09 10.43
CA PRO A 19 10.22 0.69 10.97
C PRO A 19 9.80 1.96 10.24
N ALA A 20 10.64 2.50 9.34
CA ALA A 20 10.31 3.69 8.58
C ALA A 20 9.08 3.46 7.71
N ALA A 21 8.11 4.37 7.80
CA ALA A 21 6.97 4.36 6.89
C ALA A 21 7.47 4.68 5.48
N ARG A 22 7.06 3.85 4.52
CA ARG A 22 7.48 3.97 3.13
C ARG A 22 6.39 4.70 2.35
N PRO A 23 6.63 5.94 1.90
CA PRO A 23 5.66 6.66 1.08
C PRO A 23 5.49 6.01 -0.29
N GLY A 24 4.31 6.17 -0.86
CA GLY A 24 3.97 5.67 -2.18
C GLY A 24 2.61 6.16 -2.65
N LYS A 25 2.13 5.54 -3.73
CA LYS A 25 0.84 5.85 -4.37
C LYS A 25 0.01 4.59 -4.47
N PHE A 26 -1.25 4.69 -4.06
CA PHE A 26 -2.21 3.63 -4.24
C PHE A 26 -2.55 3.45 -5.72
N VAL A 27 -2.55 2.21 -6.19
CA VAL A 27 -2.84 1.87 -7.59
C VAL A 27 -4.23 1.26 -7.70
N GLN A 28 -4.48 0.15 -7.00
CA GLN A 28 -5.76 -0.56 -7.05
C GLN A 28 -5.94 -1.54 -5.88
N THR A 29 -7.19 -1.98 -5.66
CA THR A 29 -7.51 -3.03 -4.68
C THR A 29 -7.72 -4.36 -5.42
N HIS A 30 -7.04 -5.41 -4.96
CA HIS A 30 -7.21 -6.78 -5.43
C HIS A 30 -7.99 -7.58 -4.39
N PRO A 31 -9.18 -8.11 -4.70
CA PRO A 31 -9.86 -9.06 -3.83
C PRO A 31 -9.06 -10.36 -3.76
N GLY A 32 -8.96 -10.94 -2.56
CA GLY A 32 -8.26 -12.19 -2.33
C GLY A 32 -9.03 -13.12 -1.39
N ALA A 33 -8.74 -14.43 -1.46
CA ALA A 33 -9.42 -15.44 -0.65
C ALA A 33 -9.29 -15.22 0.88
N ARG A 34 -8.24 -14.51 1.32
CA ARG A 34 -7.99 -14.14 2.72
C ARG A 34 -8.10 -12.63 2.94
N GLY A 35 -9.01 -11.98 2.22
CA GLY A 35 -9.24 -10.53 2.26
C GLY A 35 -8.49 -9.76 1.19
N ASP A 36 -8.88 -8.49 1.05
CA ASP A 36 -8.38 -7.56 0.05
C ASP A 36 -6.86 -7.29 0.21
N PHE A 37 -6.21 -7.00 -0.91
CA PHE A 37 -4.85 -6.48 -0.99
C PHE A 37 -4.86 -5.14 -1.71
N LEU A 38 -4.00 -4.22 -1.28
CA LEU A 38 -3.80 -2.92 -1.91
C LEU A 38 -2.51 -2.96 -2.69
N GLU A 39 -2.59 -2.67 -3.97
CA GLU A 39 -1.42 -2.45 -4.80
C GLU A 39 -0.94 -1.02 -4.62
N VAL A 40 0.32 -0.86 -4.25
CA VAL A 40 0.96 0.43 -3.99
C VAL A 40 2.26 0.50 -4.78
N LEU A 41 2.47 1.61 -5.48
CA LEU A 41 3.75 1.98 -6.06
C LEU A 41 4.55 2.76 -5.03
N LEU A 42 5.63 2.20 -4.51
CA LEU A 42 6.46 2.87 -3.52
C LEU A 42 7.36 3.92 -4.16
N ASP A 43 7.55 5.04 -3.48
CA ASP A 43 8.45 6.09 -3.96
C ASP A 43 9.88 5.56 -4.06
N GLY A 44 10.52 5.78 -5.21
CA GLY A 44 11.84 5.22 -5.53
C GLY A 44 11.82 3.78 -6.04
N SER A 45 10.65 3.17 -6.21
CA SER A 45 10.49 1.87 -6.88
C SER A 45 9.87 2.04 -8.27
N THR A 46 10.26 1.18 -9.20
CA THR A 46 9.62 1.04 -10.53
C THR A 46 8.56 -0.05 -10.54
N ALA A 47 8.44 -0.83 -9.47
CA ALA A 47 7.50 -1.93 -9.34
C ALA A 47 6.44 -1.64 -8.28
N THR A 48 5.23 -2.10 -8.54
CA THR A 48 4.16 -2.10 -7.54
C THR A 48 4.27 -3.30 -6.61
N ALA A 49 3.84 -3.13 -5.37
CA ALA A 49 3.80 -4.18 -4.37
C ALA A 49 2.40 -4.29 -3.75
N LYS A 50 2.02 -5.50 -3.36
CA LYS A 50 0.72 -5.79 -2.74
C LYS A 50 0.86 -5.80 -1.22
N PHE A 51 0.05 -4.99 -0.54
CA PHE A 51 0.02 -4.85 0.90
C PHE A 51 -1.36 -5.17 1.47
N ARG A 52 -1.42 -5.51 2.75
CA ARG A 52 -2.71 -5.59 3.44
C ARG A 52 -3.25 -4.19 3.70
N PRO A 53 -4.58 -3.99 3.70
CA PRO A 53 -5.18 -2.70 4.08
C PRO A 53 -4.71 -2.18 5.45
N SER A 54 -4.46 -3.07 6.41
CA SER A 54 -3.94 -2.70 7.73
C SER A 54 -2.49 -2.21 7.73
N GLN A 55 -1.76 -2.41 6.62
CA GLN A 55 -0.38 -1.95 6.44
C GLN A 55 -0.32 -0.63 5.67
N VAL A 56 -1.43 -0.11 5.16
CA VAL A 56 -1.45 1.10 4.33
C VAL A 56 -2.33 2.15 4.99
N SER A 57 -1.80 3.34 5.18
CA SER A 57 -2.54 4.51 5.66
C SER A 57 -2.54 5.61 4.61
N ALA A 58 -3.53 6.49 4.64
CA ALA A 58 -3.44 7.73 3.89
C ALA A 58 -2.22 8.53 4.37
N ALA A 59 -1.49 9.14 3.43
CA ALA A 59 -0.39 10.05 3.72
C ALA A 59 -0.91 11.46 4.01
#